data_AF-A0AAE0SKD1-F1
#
_entry.id   AF-A0AAE0SKD1-F1
#
_cell.length_a   1.000
_cell.length_b   1.000
_cell.length_c   1.000
_cell.angle_alpha   90.00
_cell.angle_beta   90.00
_cell.angle_gamma   90.00
#
_symmetry.space_group_name_H-M   'P 1'
#
loop_
_entity.id
_entity.type
_entity.pdbx_description
1 polymer ?
#
loop_
_entity_poly.entity_id
_entity_poly.type
_entity_poly.pdbx_seq_one_letter_code
_entity_poly.pdbx_strand_id
1 'polypeptide(L)'
;MVVGYGNNVTMTLCRNIVVGYGNNVTMTLCTNIVVGYEKKEHSGVVGYGNNVTMTLCTNIVVEYGNNVTMTLCTNIGVEYENNVTMTLCTNTVVGYGNNVTMTLCRNIVVEYGNNVTMTLCTNIGVEYENNVTMTLCTNIVVGYENNVTMTLCRNIGVGYGNNVSTH
;
A
#
# COMPACT_ATOMS: atom_id res chain seq x y z
N MET A 1 -4.54 -19.67 11.48
CA MET A 1 -3.21 -20.18 11.85
C MET A 1 -2.34 -19.00 12.23
N VAL A 2 -1.61 -19.09 13.34
CA VAL A 2 -0.69 -18.03 13.77
C VAL A 2 0.74 -18.52 13.53
N VAL A 3 1.51 -17.76 12.76
CA VAL A 3 2.95 -17.94 12.59
C VAL A 3 3.63 -16.91 13.49
N GLY A 4 4.16 -17.36 14.62
CA GLY A 4 4.75 -16.46 15.61
C GLY A 4 6.03 -15.78 15.12
N TYR A 5 7.02 -16.59 14.71
CA TYR A 5 8.32 -16.10 14.26
C TYR A 5 8.85 -16.98 13.12
N GLY A 6 9.27 -16.37 12.01
CA GLY A 6 9.99 -17.07 10.95
C GLY A 6 10.77 -16.11 10.06
N ASN A 7 12.08 -16.31 9.89
CA ASN A 7 12.88 -15.46 9.00
C ASN A 7 12.33 -15.43 7.57
N ASN A 8 11.89 -16.58 7.06
CA ASN A 8 11.21 -16.70 5.78
C ASN A 8 9.89 -17.45 6.01
N VAL A 9 8.76 -16.79 5.75
CA VAL A 9 7.42 -17.38 5.86
C VAL A 9 6.86 -17.48 4.45
N THR A 10 6.74 -18.69 3.93
CA THR A 10 6.14 -18.94 2.63
C THR A 10 4.86 -19.75 2.79
N MET A 11 3.76 -19.26 2.25
CA MET A 11 2.46 -19.91 2.36
C MET A 11 1.69 -19.87 1.05
N THR A 12 1.01 -20.97 0.74
CA THR A 12 0.18 -21.12 -0.46
C THR A 12 -1.15 -21.73 -0.08
N LEU A 13 -2.25 -21.26 -0.68
CA LEU A 13 -3.61 -21.78 -0.46
C LEU A 13 -4.03 -21.73 1.02
N CYS A 14 -3.91 -20.55 1.61
CA CYS A 14 -4.10 -20.35 3.05
C CYS A 14 -5.28 -19.43 3.39
N ARG A 15 -5.82 -19.60 4.60
CA ARG A 15 -6.94 -18.81 5.10
C ARG A 15 -6.77 -18.48 6.57
N ASN A 16 -7.16 -17.26 6.95
CA ASN A 16 -7.15 -16.79 8.34
C ASN A 16 -5.74 -16.91 8.95
N ILE A 17 -4.79 -16.17 8.38
CA ILE A 17 -3.39 -16.22 8.75
C ILE A 17 -3.00 -14.95 9.49
N VAL A 18 -2.29 -15.12 10.59
CA VAL A 18 -1.59 -14.03 11.28
C VAL A 18 -0.11 -14.38 11.30
N VAL A 19 0.73 -13.51 10.76
CA VAL A 19 2.19 -13.61 10.83
C VAL A 19 2.69 -12.50 11.75
N GLY A 20 3.15 -12.88 12.94
CA GLY A 20 3.61 -11.93 13.95
C GLY A 20 4.94 -11.27 13.55
N TYR A 21 5.97 -12.08 13.28
CA TYR A 21 7.26 -11.59 12.80
C TYR A 21 7.77 -12.43 11.63
N GLY A 22 8.13 -11.77 10.52
CA GLY A 22 8.88 -12.42 9.46
C GLY A 22 9.71 -11.46 8.62
N ASN A 23 10.99 -11.77 8.44
CA ASN A 23 11.88 -10.95 7.62
C ASN A 23 11.44 -10.95 6.16
N ASN A 24 11.09 -12.12 5.61
CA ASN A 24 10.53 -12.24 4.28
C ASN A 24 9.25 -13.06 4.33
N VAL A 25 8.11 -12.43 4.04
CA VAL A 25 6.79 -13.06 4.02
C VAL A 25 6.35 -13.17 2.57
N THR A 26 6.11 -14.38 2.08
CA THR A 26 5.60 -14.64 0.74
C THR A 26 4.31 -15.42 0.82
N MET A 27 3.20 -14.86 0.31
CA MET A 27 1.92 -15.56 0.28
C MET A 27 1.32 -15.60 -1.13
N THR A 28 0.75 -16.75 -1.47
CA THR A 28 0.09 -16.96 -2.77
C THR A 28 -1.29 -17.60 -2.56
N LEU A 29 -2.32 -17.06 -3.20
CA LEU A 29 -3.70 -17.60 -3.12
C LEU A 29 -4.20 -17.69 -1.68
N CYS A 30 -3.98 -16.63 -0.90
CA CYS A 30 -4.34 -16.59 0.51
C CYS A 30 -5.44 -15.57 0.79
N THR A 31 -6.20 -15.80 1.87
CA THR A 31 -7.35 -14.98 2.25
C THR A 31 -7.35 -14.67 3.75
N ASN A 32 -7.77 -13.47 4.13
CA ASN A 32 -7.79 -12.99 5.52
C ASN A 32 -6.40 -13.11 6.16
N ILE A 33 -5.53 -12.19 5.80
CA ILE A 33 -4.11 -12.19 6.12
C ILE A 33 -3.82 -10.95 6.96
N VAL A 34 -3.14 -11.16 8.08
CA VAL A 34 -2.53 -10.10 8.88
C VAL A 34 -1.03 -10.38 8.97
N VAL A 35 -0.21 -9.41 8.58
CA VAL A 35 1.24 -9.43 8.77
C VAL A 35 1.60 -8.26 9.67
N GLY A 36 2.06 -8.56 10.88
CA GLY A 36 2.05 -7.63 12.00
C GLY A 36 1.32 -8.25 13.19
N TYR A 37 1.34 -7.55 14.33
CA TYR A 37 0.64 -8.01 15.53
C TYR A 37 -0.05 -6.83 16.20
N GLU A 38 -1.38 -6.93 16.31
CA GLU A 38 -2.18 -5.97 17.06
C GLU A 38 -1.79 -5.98 18.55
N LYS A 39 -1.36 -4.83 19.07
CA LYS A 39 -1.24 -4.62 20.52
C LYS A 39 -2.63 -4.60 21.14
N LYS A 40 -2.92 -5.54 22.04
CA LYS A 40 -3.70 -5.18 23.25
C LYS A 40 -2.78 -4.40 24.17
N GLU A 41 -3.27 -3.26 24.61
CA GLU A 41 -2.53 -2.19 25.28
C GLU A 41 -1.50 -2.69 26.32
N HIS A 42 -0.29 -2.15 26.23
CA HIS A 42 0.80 -2.29 27.22
C HIS A 42 1.58 -3.61 27.24
N SER A 43 2.29 -3.93 26.15
CA SER A 43 3.66 -4.48 26.18
C SER A 43 4.26 -4.41 24.77
N GLY A 44 5.49 -3.90 24.65
CA GLY A 44 6.14 -3.67 23.37
C GLY A 44 6.56 -4.95 22.67
N VAL A 45 5.77 -5.41 21.72
CA VAL A 45 6.25 -6.23 20.59
C VAL A 45 5.68 -5.59 19.32
N VAL A 46 6.55 -5.05 18.48
CA VAL A 46 6.19 -4.58 17.12
C VAL A 46 6.48 -5.76 16.20
N GLY A 47 5.44 -6.38 15.66
CA GLY A 47 5.59 -7.37 14.60
C GLY A 47 6.09 -6.68 13.33
N TYR A 48 7.12 -7.21 12.68
CA TYR A 48 7.74 -6.61 11.50
C TYR A 48 7.71 -7.60 10.34
N GLY A 49 7.19 -7.14 9.20
CA GLY A 49 7.30 -7.78 7.89
C GLY A 49 8.32 -7.02 7.05
N ASN A 50 9.62 -7.29 7.17
CA ASN A 50 10.63 -6.48 6.47
C ASN A 50 10.38 -6.45 4.96
N ASN A 51 10.15 -7.61 4.34
CA ASN A 51 9.76 -7.73 2.94
C ASN A 51 8.51 -8.61 2.83
N VAL A 52 7.39 -8.04 2.40
CA VAL A 52 6.13 -8.75 2.21
C VAL A 52 5.81 -8.82 0.73
N THR A 53 5.66 -10.03 0.20
CA THR A 53 5.24 -10.29 -1.18
C THR A 53 3.95 -11.09 -1.19
N MET A 54 2.90 -10.58 -1.84
CA MET A 54 1.63 -11.28 -1.95
C MET A 54 1.12 -11.32 -3.38
N THR A 55 0.65 -12.49 -3.79
CA THR A 55 0.11 -12.74 -5.13
C THR A 55 -1.26 -13.38 -5.02
N LEU A 56 -2.26 -12.84 -5.72
CA LEU A 56 -3.63 -13.39 -5.75
C LEU A 56 -4.23 -13.53 -4.34
N CYS A 57 -4.02 -12.54 -3.48
CA CYS A 57 -4.47 -12.56 -2.09
C CYS A 57 -5.64 -11.57 -1.84
N THR A 58 -6.43 -11.83 -0.80
CA THR A 58 -7.60 -10.99 -0.47
C THR A 58 -7.70 -10.74 1.03
N ASN A 59 -8.26 -9.58 1.40
CA ASN A 59 -8.43 -9.13 2.80
C ASN A 59 -7.09 -9.17 3.56
N ILE A 60 -6.27 -8.17 3.28
CA ILE A 60 -4.87 -8.11 3.65
C ILE A 60 -4.66 -6.90 4.55
N VAL A 61 -3.98 -7.11 5.69
CA VAL A 61 -3.45 -6.04 6.53
C VAL A 61 -1.95 -6.27 6.72
N VAL A 62 -1.15 -5.25 6.46
CA VAL A 62 0.29 -5.21 6.76
C VAL A 62 0.57 -3.97 7.61
N GLU A 63 1.07 -4.15 8.83
CA GLU A 63 1.16 -3.04 9.80
C GLU A 63 2.50 -2.31 9.81
N TYR A 64 3.61 -3.03 9.68
CA TYR A 64 4.96 -2.47 9.77
C TYR A 64 5.94 -3.27 8.92
N GLY A 65 6.73 -2.57 8.12
CA GLY A 65 7.69 -3.19 7.23
C GLY A 65 8.62 -2.21 6.55
N ASN A 66 9.47 -2.75 5.67
CA ASN A 66 10.28 -1.92 4.78
C ASN A 66 9.71 -1.94 3.37
N ASN A 67 9.41 -3.12 2.83
CA ASN A 67 9.01 -3.27 1.45
C ASN A 67 7.78 -4.17 1.33
N VAL A 68 6.73 -3.64 0.70
CA VAL A 68 5.52 -4.39 0.40
C VAL A 68 5.34 -4.45 -1.11
N THR A 69 5.21 -5.65 -1.64
CA THR A 69 4.91 -5.90 -3.06
C THR A 69 3.65 -6.74 -3.18
N MET A 70 2.64 -6.22 -3.86
CA MET A 70 1.40 -6.94 -4.11
C MET A 70 1.05 -7.00 -5.59
N THR A 71 0.62 -8.18 -6.04
CA THR A 71 0.17 -8.41 -7.41
C THR A 71 -1.19 -9.09 -7.38
N LEU A 72 -2.16 -8.53 -8.11
CA LEU A 72 -3.52 -9.10 -8.23
C LEU A 72 -4.19 -9.31 -6.87
N CYS A 73 -4.07 -8.34 -5.96
CA CYS A 73 -4.62 -8.42 -4.61
C CYS A 73 -5.84 -7.50 -4.44
N THR A 74 -6.69 -7.81 -3.45
CA THR A 74 -7.92 -7.04 -3.19
C THR A 74 -8.15 -6.82 -1.70
N ASN A 75 -8.75 -5.67 -1.34
CA ASN A 75 -9.04 -5.25 0.04
C ASN A 75 -7.76 -5.24 0.90
N ILE A 76 -7.01 -4.16 0.76
CA ILE A 76 -5.63 -4.04 1.22
C ILE A 76 -5.53 -2.84 2.16
N GLY A 77 -5.06 -3.09 3.37
CA GLY A 77 -4.57 -2.07 4.30
C GLY A 77 -3.07 -2.24 4.51
N VAL A 78 -2.32 -1.17 4.32
CA VAL A 78 -0.88 -1.13 4.59
C VAL A 78 -0.57 0.10 5.44
N GLU A 79 0.12 -0.11 6.54
CA GLU A 79 0.55 0.93 7.46
C GLU A 79 2.09 0.93 7.58
N TYR A 80 2.66 2.12 7.79
CA TYR A 80 4.08 2.34 8.12
C TYR A 80 5.10 1.52 7.30
N GLU A 81 5.14 1.77 6.00
CA GLU A 81 6.08 1.13 5.08
C GLU A 81 7.07 2.14 4.47
N ASN A 82 8.29 1.68 4.19
CA ASN A 82 9.23 2.49 3.43
C ASN A 82 8.89 2.48 1.93
N ASN A 83 8.61 1.32 1.36
CA ASN A 83 8.29 1.19 -0.06
C ASN A 83 7.07 0.29 -0.25
N VAL A 84 6.08 0.78 -0.99
CA VAL A 84 4.87 0.03 -1.34
C VAL A 84 4.78 -0.03 -2.86
N THR A 85 4.77 -1.24 -3.42
CA THR A 85 4.61 -1.49 -4.85
C THR A 85 3.39 -2.36 -5.10
N MET A 86 2.45 -1.88 -5.90
CA MET A 86 1.23 -2.62 -6.21
C MET A 86 0.93 -2.65 -7.69
N THR A 87 0.57 -3.84 -8.18
CA THR A 87 0.18 -4.06 -9.58
C THR A 87 -1.17 -4.77 -9.62
N LEU A 88 -2.11 -4.24 -10.40
CA LEU A 88 -3.44 -4.82 -10.60
C LEU A 88 -4.20 -5.06 -9.29
N CYS A 89 -4.11 -4.11 -8.35
CA CYS A 89 -4.75 -4.21 -7.03
C CYS A 89 -6.02 -3.36 -6.94
N THR A 90 -6.92 -3.74 -6.03
CA THR A 90 -8.19 -3.02 -5.83
C THR A 90 -8.50 -2.81 -4.35
N ASN A 91 -9.13 -1.68 -4.04
CA ASN A 91 -9.50 -1.27 -2.68
C ASN A 91 -8.27 -1.25 -1.76
N THR A 92 -7.41 -0.27 -1.97
CA THR A 92 -6.16 -0.12 -1.23
C THR A 92 -6.19 1.14 -0.39
N VAL A 93 -5.82 1.00 0.88
CA VAL A 93 -5.44 2.10 1.77
C VAL A 93 -3.97 1.95 2.16
N VAL A 94 -3.19 3.01 2.00
CA VAL A 94 -1.82 3.13 2.50
C VAL A 94 -1.78 4.30 3.49
N GLY A 95 -1.58 4.02 4.77
CA GLY A 95 -1.55 5.04 5.82
C GLY A 95 -0.26 5.87 5.79
N TYR A 96 0.89 5.21 5.89
CA TYR A 96 2.20 5.87 5.76
C TYR A 96 3.11 5.07 4.83
N GLY A 97 3.50 5.68 3.72
CA GLY A 97 4.36 5.05 2.71
C GLY A 97 5.40 6.04 2.17
N ASN A 98 6.69 5.86 2.48
CA ASN A 98 7.72 6.80 1.99
C ASN A 98 7.76 6.86 0.46
N ASN A 99 7.76 5.71 -0.22
CA ASN A 99 7.64 5.63 -1.67
C ASN A 99 6.53 4.66 -2.06
N VAL A 100 5.49 5.16 -2.71
CA VAL A 100 4.35 4.35 -3.16
C VAL A 100 4.31 4.33 -4.69
N THR A 101 4.35 3.15 -5.27
CA THR A 101 4.22 2.92 -6.72
C THR A 101 3.04 2.02 -7.00
N MET A 102 2.09 2.50 -7.82
CA MET A 102 0.91 1.73 -8.20
C MET A 102 0.69 1.73 -9.70
N THR A 103 0.43 0.54 -10.24
CA THR A 103 0.15 0.33 -11.66
C THR A 103 -1.16 -0.43 -11.84
N LEU A 104 -2.05 0.08 -12.68
CA LEU A 104 -3.34 -0.56 -13.01
C LEU A 104 -4.21 -0.84 -11.77
N CYS A 105 -4.18 0.04 -10.78
CA CYS A 105 -4.90 -0.14 -9.51
C CYS A 105 -6.20 0.69 -9.47
N ARG A 106 -7.13 0.32 -8.59
CA ARG A 106 -8.45 0.99 -8.47
C ARG A 106 -8.87 1.18 -7.01
N ASN A 107 -9.57 2.28 -6.73
CA ASN A 107 -10.07 2.65 -5.39
C ASN A 107 -8.91 2.71 -4.40
N ILE A 108 -8.17 3.80 -4.47
CA ILE A 108 -6.88 3.97 -3.83
C ILE A 108 -6.96 5.16 -2.88
N VAL A 109 -6.46 4.98 -1.67
CA VAL A 109 -6.19 6.07 -0.72
C VAL A 109 -4.74 5.95 -0.26
N VAL A 110 -3.99 7.04 -0.33
CA VAL A 110 -2.66 7.20 0.26
C VAL A 110 -2.69 8.45 1.12
N GLU A 111 -2.39 8.32 2.41
CA GLU A 111 -2.62 9.41 3.38
C GLU A 111 -1.37 10.23 3.71
N TYR A 112 -0.19 9.60 3.75
CA TYR A 112 1.06 10.27 4.10
C TYR A 112 2.26 9.59 3.44
N GLY A 113 3.21 10.40 2.96
CA GLY A 113 4.42 9.87 2.35
C GLY A 113 5.34 10.93 1.78
N ASN A 114 6.35 10.48 1.04
CA ASN A 114 7.26 11.38 0.32
C ASN A 114 7.00 11.37 -1.17
N ASN A 115 6.91 10.20 -1.79
CA ASN A 115 6.79 10.08 -3.23
C ASN A 115 5.69 9.08 -3.60
N VAL A 116 4.71 9.54 -4.37
CA VAL A 116 3.66 8.70 -4.95
C VAL A 116 3.75 8.72 -6.45
N THR A 117 3.86 7.54 -7.07
CA THR A 117 3.82 7.36 -8.51
C THR A 117 2.67 6.43 -8.88
N MET A 118 1.78 6.89 -9.75
CA MET A 118 0.65 6.10 -10.23
C MET A 118 0.55 6.10 -11.75
N THR A 119 0.33 4.92 -12.31
CA THR A 119 0.13 4.73 -13.75
C THR A 119 -1.15 3.93 -14.01
N LEU A 120 -2.02 4.45 -14.89
CA LEU A 120 -3.26 3.78 -15.31
C LEU A 120 -4.18 3.43 -14.12
N CYS A 121 -4.25 4.30 -13.11
CA CYS A 121 -5.05 4.08 -11.91
C CYS A 121 -6.37 4.87 -11.93
N THR A 122 -7.38 4.42 -11.17
CA THR A 122 -8.70 5.07 -11.13
C THR A 122 -9.27 5.18 -9.73
N ASN A 123 -10.01 6.26 -9.43
CA ASN A 123 -10.59 6.55 -8.12
C ASN A 123 -9.49 6.64 -7.06
N ILE A 124 -8.86 7.81 -6.99
CA ILE A 124 -7.62 8.04 -6.28
C ILE A 124 -7.82 9.19 -5.30
N GLY A 125 -7.52 8.95 -4.03
CA GLY A 125 -7.28 9.97 -3.02
C GLY A 125 -5.82 9.93 -2.59
N VAL A 126 -5.15 11.08 -2.61
CA VAL A 126 -3.80 11.24 -2.07
C VAL A 126 -3.79 12.46 -1.19
N GLU A 127 -3.23 12.36 0.00
CA GLU A 127 -3.08 13.49 0.92
C GLU A 127 -1.64 13.55 1.44
N TYR A 128 -1.18 14.76 1.77
CA TYR A 128 0.05 15.02 2.51
C TYR A 128 1.33 14.36 1.94
N GLU A 129 1.59 14.51 0.63
CA GLU A 129 2.84 14.04 0.00
C GLU A 129 3.78 15.18 -0.39
N ASN A 130 5.07 14.84 -0.49
CA ASN A 130 6.05 15.75 -1.05
C ASN A 130 5.99 15.77 -2.59
N ASN A 131 5.88 14.62 -3.24
CA ASN A 131 5.86 14.54 -4.70
C ASN A 131 4.83 13.51 -5.17
N VAL A 132 3.91 13.95 -6.03
CA VAL A 132 2.92 13.09 -6.67
C VAL A 132 3.11 13.13 -8.19
N THR A 133 3.31 11.97 -8.80
CA THR A 133 3.38 11.79 -10.24
C THR A 133 2.28 10.84 -10.70
N MET A 134 1.43 11.27 -11.63
CA MET A 134 0.35 10.46 -12.19
C MET A 134 0.36 10.46 -13.71
N THR A 135 0.19 9.29 -14.31
CA THR A 135 0.10 9.13 -15.76
C THR A 135 -1.13 8.30 -16.12
N LEU A 136 -1.98 8.83 -17.01
CA LEU A 136 -3.19 8.16 -17.50
C LEU A 136 -4.16 7.75 -16.38
N CYS A 137 -4.27 8.57 -15.33
CA CYS A 137 -5.14 8.31 -14.19
C CYS A 137 -6.48 9.05 -14.28
N THR A 138 -7.52 8.54 -13.60
CA THR A 138 -8.85 9.18 -13.61
C THR A 138 -9.50 9.22 -12.22
N ASN A 139 -10.38 10.22 -12.02
CA ASN A 139 -11.09 10.46 -10.76
C ASN A 139 -10.11 10.64 -9.60
N ILE A 140 -9.39 11.76 -9.63
CA ILE A 140 -8.25 12.05 -8.76
C ILE A 140 -8.66 13.15 -7.80
N VAL A 141 -8.36 12.95 -6.53
CA VAL A 141 -8.36 13.98 -5.50
C VAL A 141 -6.97 14.01 -4.89
N VAL A 142 -6.32 15.16 -4.92
CA VAL A 142 -5.06 15.41 -4.22
C VAL A 142 -5.26 16.52 -3.18
N GLY A 143 -4.74 16.29 -1.98
CA GLY A 143 -4.90 17.15 -0.81
C GLY A 143 -3.80 18.20 -0.74
N TYR A 144 -2.87 18.01 0.20
CA TYR A 144 -1.77 18.92 0.53
C TYR A 144 -0.44 18.39 -0.03
N GLU A 145 -0.03 18.90 -1.18
CA GLU A 145 1.11 18.37 -1.92
C GLU A 145 2.18 19.44 -2.18
N ASN A 146 3.47 19.09 -2.12
CA ASN A 146 4.51 20.04 -2.53
C ASN A 146 4.63 20.12 -4.06
N ASN A 147 4.81 18.99 -4.75
CA ASN A 147 4.90 18.94 -6.20
C ASN A 147 3.93 17.90 -6.77
N VAL A 148 3.10 18.29 -7.73
CA VAL A 148 2.15 17.42 -8.43
C VAL A 148 2.39 17.51 -9.92
N THR A 149 2.71 16.38 -10.55
CA THR A 149 2.83 16.25 -12.01
C THR A 149 1.81 15.24 -12.51
N MET A 150 0.98 15.65 -13.45
CA MET A 150 -0.04 14.81 -14.06
C MET A 150 0.09 14.83 -15.58
N THR A 151 0.03 13.65 -16.20
CA THR A 151 0.06 13.50 -17.66
C THR A 151 -1.15 12.69 -18.11
N LEU A 152 -1.94 13.25 -19.03
CA LEU A 152 -3.14 12.64 -19.61
C LEU A 152 -4.16 12.16 -18.56
N CYS A 153 -4.27 12.89 -17.45
CA CYS A 153 -5.18 12.57 -16.34
C CYS A 153 -6.55 13.28 -16.50
N ARG A 154 -7.61 12.73 -15.92
CA ARG A 154 -8.98 13.29 -16.04
C ARG A 154 -9.73 13.30 -14.71
N ASN A 155 -10.69 14.22 -14.58
CA ASN A 155 -11.53 14.41 -13.38
C ASN A 155 -10.68 14.63 -12.13
N ILE A 156 -9.97 15.76 -12.09
CA ILE A 156 -8.98 16.09 -11.06
C ILE A 156 -9.56 17.15 -10.13
N GLY A 157 -9.59 16.85 -8.84
CA GLY A 157 -9.73 17.83 -7.75
C GLY A 157 -8.38 18.03 -7.07
N VAL A 158 -7.96 19.29 -6.96
CA VAL A 158 -6.71 19.66 -6.27
C VAL A 158 -7.09 20.58 -5.11
N GLY A 159 -6.67 20.22 -3.90
CA GLY A 159 -6.80 21.05 -2.70
C GLY A 159 -5.73 22.14 -2.66
N TYR A 160 -4.56 21.80 -2.12
CA TYR A 160 -3.42 22.69 -1.96
C TYR A 160 -2.16 22.05 -2.55
N GLY A 161 -1.58 22.66 -3.58
CA GLY A 161 -0.34 22.21 -4.20
C GLY A 161 0.60 23.40 -4.44
N ASN A 162 1.86 23.32 -4.00
CA ASN A 162 2.81 24.42 -4.27
C ASN A 162 3.17 24.51 -5.77
N ASN A 163 3.51 23.38 -6.38
CA ASN A 163 3.81 23.28 -7.82
C ASN A 163 2.93 22.22 -8.49
N VAL A 164 1.90 22.64 -9.21
CA VAL A 164 0.99 21.73 -9.92
C VAL A 164 1.17 21.88 -11.43
N SER A 165 1.54 20.79 -12.10
CA SER A 165 1.72 20.73 -13.54
C SER A 165 0.86 19.63 -14.16
N THR A 166 0.09 19.98 -15.18
CA THR A 166 -0.83 19.06 -15.88
C THR A 166 -0.59 19.13 -17.38
N HIS A 167 -0.30 17.99 -18.00
CA HIS A 167 -0.05 17.82 -19.44
C HIS A 167 -1.02 16.85 -20.08
#